data_AF-A0A524C9E8-F1
#
_entry.id   AF-A0A524C9E8-F1
#
_cell.length_a   1.000
_cell.length_b   1.000
_cell.length_c   1.000
_cell.angle_alpha   90.00
_cell.angle_beta   90.00
_cell.angle_gamma   90.00
#
_symmetry.space_group_name_H-M   'P 1'
#
loop_
_entity.id
_entity.type
_entity.pdbx_description
1 polymer ?
#
loop_
_entity_poly.entity_id
_entity_poly.type
_entity_poly.pdbx_seq_one_letter_code
_entity_poly.pdbx_strand_id
1 'polypeptide(L)'
;YLFFPMVILTLTYFGFIEEEKGRALGWAIVIMNIIATVIYVLFPVSTYWWRQELLANKMEGNLFAETMYFYYENETSFNCFPSMHAGMSTMCFFTWYQYYQLHQDSKTRNIAVVTFIITAGVILSTLFVKQHYIVDEIAGIFLAYVVGKLVFHRSSAWQTEQ
;
A
#
# COMPACT_ATOMS: atom_id res chain seq x y z
N TYR A 1 -1.37 -0.11 -11.31
CA TYR A 1 -1.41 1.30 -11.77
C TYR A 1 -2.05 2.28 -10.80
N LEU A 2 -3.21 1.98 -10.18
CA LEU A 2 -3.88 2.93 -9.26
C LEU A 2 -3.18 3.15 -7.91
N PHE A 3 -2.19 2.31 -7.58
CA PHE A 3 -1.40 2.40 -6.36
C PHE A 3 -0.71 3.76 -6.19
N PHE A 4 0.18 4.14 -7.10
CA PHE A 4 0.93 5.40 -6.99
C PHE A 4 0.03 6.65 -6.99
N PRO A 5 -0.96 6.80 -7.89
CA PRO A 5 -1.90 7.91 -7.83
C PRO A 5 -2.61 8.01 -6.48
N MET A 6 -3.09 6.90 -5.92
CA MET A 6 -3.76 6.91 -4.61
C MET A 6 -2.82 7.37 -3.48
N VAL A 7 -1.59 6.85 -3.45
CA VAL A 7 -0.59 7.23 -2.45
C VAL A 7 -0.24 8.71 -2.58
N ILE A 8 0.05 9.18 -3.80
CA ILE A 8 0.41 10.58 -4.06
C ILE A 8 -0.73 11.51 -3.69
N LEU A 9 -1.97 11.22 -4.10
CA LEU A 9 -3.13 12.06 -3.78
C LEU A 9 -3.39 12.12 -2.27
N THR A 10 -3.26 11.00 -1.56
CA THR A 10 -3.43 10.95 -0.11
C THR A 10 -2.34 11.77 0.59
N LEU A 11 -1.07 11.58 0.19
CA LEU A 11 0.05 12.32 0.75
C LEU A 11 -0.05 13.82 0.48
N THR A 12 -0.43 14.22 -0.74
CA THR A 12 -0.62 15.64 -1.08
C THR A 12 -1.77 16.24 -0.28
N TYR A 13 -2.91 15.56 -0.17
CA TYR A 13 -4.04 16.08 0.60
C TYR A 13 -3.67 16.28 2.08
N PHE A 14 -3.17 15.24 2.74
CA PHE A 14 -2.83 15.34 4.16
C PHE A 14 -1.55 16.16 4.42
N GLY A 15 -0.65 16.26 3.44
CA GLY A 15 0.58 17.03 3.55
C GLY A 15 0.40 18.54 3.40
N PHE A 16 -0.65 19.01 2.72
CA PHE A 16 -0.89 20.44 2.47
C PHE A 16 -2.22 20.98 3.00
N ILE A 17 -3.24 20.14 3.18
CA ILE A 17 -4.57 20.57 3.68
C ILE A 17 -4.70 20.26 5.17
N GLU A 18 -4.37 19.02 5.56
CA GLU A 18 -4.51 18.52 6.92
C GLU A 18 -3.14 18.26 7.57
N GLU A 19 -2.24 19.25 7.51
CA GLU A 19 -0.80 19.08 7.78
C GLU A 19 -0.51 18.36 9.11
N GLU A 20 -1.24 18.66 10.18
CA GLU A 20 -1.03 18.02 11.48
C GLU A 20 -1.31 16.52 11.46
N LYS A 21 -2.39 16.13 10.79
CA LYS A 21 -2.76 14.73 10.55
C LYS A 21 -1.79 14.07 9.57
N GLY A 22 -1.35 14.82 8.56
CA GLY A 22 -0.34 14.42 7.58
C GLY A 22 1.03 14.16 8.18
N ARG A 23 1.46 14.88 9.22
CA ARG A 23 2.69 14.58 9.95
C ARG A 23 2.64 13.18 10.55
N ALA A 24 1.51 12.79 11.13
CA ALA A 24 1.33 11.44 11.68
C ALA A 24 1.35 10.37 10.57
N LEU A 25 0.68 10.62 9.44
CA LEU A 25 0.74 9.75 8.26
C LEU A 25 2.18 9.59 7.74
N GLY A 26 2.93 10.69 7.63
CA GLY A 26 4.33 10.68 7.20
C GLY A 26 5.19 9.81 8.12
N TRP A 27 5.06 9.98 9.44
CA TRP A 27 5.77 9.13 10.41
C TRP A 27 5.37 7.66 10.32
N ALA A 28 4.08 7.36 10.15
CA ALA A 28 3.62 5.98 9.97
C ALA A 28 4.27 5.33 8.74
N ILE A 29 4.32 6.03 7.61
CA ILE A 29 4.96 5.56 6.38
C ILE A 29 6.47 5.35 6.58
N VAL A 30 7.16 6.28 7.22
CA VAL A 30 8.60 6.14 7.52
C VAL A 30 8.86 4.91 8.38
N ILE A 31 8.09 4.72 9.45
CA ILE A 31 8.23 3.56 10.35
C ILE A 31 7.97 2.25 9.60
N MET A 32 6.93 2.20 8.77
CA MET A 32 6.64 1.02 7.95
C MET A 32 7.80 0.69 7.00
N ASN A 33 8.34 1.69 6.31
CA ASN A 33 9.46 1.49 5.39
C ASN A 33 10.72 1.04 6.12
N ILE A 34 11.01 1.56 7.31
CA ILE A 34 12.13 1.10 8.14
C ILE A 34 11.95 -0.38 8.51
N ILE A 35 10.77 -0.76 9.02
CA ILE A 35 10.47 -2.15 9.39
C ILE A 35 10.59 -3.07 8.18
N ALA A 36 9.98 -2.70 7.05
CA ALA A 36 10.05 -3.47 5.81
C ALA A 36 11.49 -3.61 5.34
N THR A 37 12.28 -2.52 5.33
CA THR A 37 13.69 -2.54 4.93
C THR A 37 14.52 -3.47 5.81
N VAL A 38 14.34 -3.44 7.14
CA VAL A 38 15.03 -4.36 8.04
C VAL A 38 14.68 -5.82 7.71
N ILE A 39 13.40 -6.11 7.47
CA ILE A 39 12.95 -7.46 7.10
C ILE A 39 13.55 -7.87 5.75
N TYR A 40 13.57 -6.97 4.76
CA TYR A 40 14.14 -7.23 3.43
C TYR A 40 15.63 -7.58 3.49
N VAL A 41 16.39 -6.89 4.34
CA VAL A 41 17.82 -7.17 4.55
C VAL A 41 18.03 -8.54 5.21
N LEU A 42 17.19 -8.91 6.17
CA LEU A 42 17.32 -10.17 6.91
C LEU A 42 16.74 -11.37 6.17
N PHE A 43 15.64 -11.17 5.44
CA PHE A 43 14.84 -12.17 4.76
C PHE A 43 14.43 -11.65 3.36
N PRO A 44 15.34 -11.70 2.36
CA PRO A 44 15.06 -11.21 1.01
C PRO A 44 14.15 -12.19 0.24
N VAL A 45 12.89 -12.30 0.67
CA VAL A 45 11.88 -13.16 0.04
C VAL A 45 11.66 -12.73 -1.41
N SER A 46 11.52 -13.71 -2.31
CA SER A 46 11.45 -13.48 -3.74
C SER A 46 10.44 -14.38 -4.45
N THR A 47 9.80 -13.82 -5.48
CA THR A 47 8.95 -14.54 -6.46
C THR A 47 9.70 -14.92 -7.75
N TYR A 48 11.04 -14.95 -7.71
CA TYR A 48 11.92 -15.17 -8.86
C TYR A 48 11.48 -16.33 -9.76
N TRP A 49 11.19 -17.50 -9.18
CA TRP A 49 10.85 -18.70 -9.94
C TRP A 49 9.58 -18.54 -10.77
N TRP A 50 8.52 -17.98 -10.20
CA TRP A 50 7.26 -17.71 -10.93
C TRP A 50 7.47 -16.69 -12.05
N ARG A 51 8.30 -15.68 -11.79
CA ARG A 51 8.60 -14.64 -12.77
C ARG A 51 9.41 -15.17 -13.94
N GLN A 52 10.39 -16.04 -13.70
CA GLN A 52 11.14 -16.72 -14.77
C GLN A 52 10.22 -17.59 -15.63
N GLU A 53 9.31 -18.34 -15.01
CA GLU A 53 8.33 -19.16 -15.75
C GLU A 53 7.40 -18.30 -16.63
N LEU A 54 6.93 -17.16 -16.12
CA LEU A 54 6.08 -16.21 -16.88
C LEU A 54 6.84 -15.53 -18.02
N LEU A 55 8.13 -15.21 -17.82
CA LEU A 55 8.99 -14.62 -18.85
C LEU A 55 9.42 -15.64 -19.92
N ALA A 56 9.54 -16.92 -19.57
CA ALA A 56 9.82 -17.98 -20.52
C ALA A 56 8.62 -18.30 -21.42
N ASN A 57 7.40 -18.04 -20.94
CA ASN A 57 6.13 -18.34 -21.62
C ASN A 57 5.30 -17.07 -21.85
N LYS A 58 5.90 -16.06 -22.51
CA LYS A 58 5.21 -14.79 -22.77
C LYS A 58 4.01 -15.00 -23.71
N MET A 59 2.90 -14.36 -23.37
CA MET A 59 1.75 -14.22 -24.24
C MET A 59 1.95 -13.00 -25.15
N GLU A 60 1.93 -13.22 -26.47
CA GLU A 60 2.06 -12.15 -27.47
C GLU A 60 0.70 -11.51 -27.81
N GLY A 61 0.71 -10.22 -28.19
CA GLY A 61 -0.47 -9.53 -28.72
C GLY A 61 -1.47 -9.06 -27.66
N ASN A 62 -1.08 -9.06 -26.37
CA ASN A 62 -1.88 -8.54 -25.27
C ASN A 62 -1.15 -7.38 -24.59
N LEU A 63 -1.64 -6.15 -24.79
CA LEU A 63 -1.05 -4.93 -24.24
C LEU A 63 -0.84 -5.00 -22.72
N PHE A 64 -1.78 -5.57 -21.96
CA PHE A 64 -1.65 -5.68 -20.51
C PHE A 64 -0.58 -6.68 -20.11
N ALA A 65 -0.48 -7.81 -20.81
CA ALA A 65 0.57 -8.80 -20.58
C ALA A 65 1.94 -8.23 -20.93
N GLU A 66 2.08 -7.57 -22.08
CA GLU A 66 3.31 -6.90 -22.53
C GLU A 66 3.78 -5.87 -21.50
N THR A 67 2.85 -5.07 -20.96
CA THR A 67 3.20 -4.09 -19.92
C THR A 67 3.69 -4.78 -18.64
N MET A 68 3.06 -5.90 -18.23
CA MET A 68 3.55 -6.67 -17.08
C MET A 68 4.91 -7.30 -17.33
N TYR A 69 5.17 -7.83 -18.54
CA TYR A 69 6.48 -8.36 -18.90
C TYR A 69 7.56 -7.30 -18.87
N PHE A 70 7.25 -6.08 -19.32
CA PHE A 70 8.17 -4.95 -19.20
C PHE A 70 8.57 -4.70 -17.73
N TYR A 71 7.61 -4.67 -16.80
CA TYR A 71 7.94 -4.59 -15.37
C TYR A 71 8.77 -5.80 -14.92
N TYR A 72 8.43 -6.99 -15.42
CA TYR A 72 9.14 -8.22 -15.07
C TYR A 72 10.58 -8.29 -15.55
N GLU A 73 10.98 -7.49 -16.51
CA GLU A 73 12.36 -7.43 -16.97
C GLU A 73 13.15 -6.29 -16.31
N ASN A 74 12.47 -5.22 -15.90
CA ASN A 74 13.14 -4.00 -15.42
C ASN A 74 13.20 -3.88 -13.88
N GLU A 75 12.33 -4.58 -13.15
CA GLU A 75 12.33 -4.52 -11.68
C GLU A 75 13.00 -5.73 -11.04
N THR A 76 13.30 -5.69 -9.75
CA THR A 76 13.75 -6.91 -9.04
C THR A 76 12.54 -7.76 -8.64
N SER A 77 12.75 -9.05 -8.41
CA SER A 77 11.73 -9.94 -7.82
C SER A 77 11.96 -10.20 -6.33
N PHE A 78 12.85 -9.44 -5.70
CA PHE A 78 13.20 -9.56 -4.29
C PHE A 78 12.43 -8.55 -3.45
N ASN A 79 12.52 -8.70 -2.13
CA ASN A 79 11.91 -7.82 -1.13
C ASN A 79 10.38 -7.87 -1.15
N CYS A 80 9.83 -9.07 -1.33
CA CYS A 80 8.37 -9.27 -1.40
C CYS A 80 7.68 -9.21 -0.04
N PHE A 81 8.34 -9.61 1.06
CA PHE A 81 7.74 -9.75 2.38
C PHE A 81 8.26 -8.71 3.38
N PRO A 82 7.42 -7.87 4.01
CA PRO A 82 5.98 -7.69 3.77
C PRO A 82 5.69 -6.91 2.48
N SER A 83 4.48 -7.06 1.92
CA SER A 83 4.07 -6.32 0.71
C SER A 83 3.83 -4.84 1.04
N MET A 84 4.68 -3.95 0.51
CA MET A 84 4.47 -2.50 0.64
C MET A 84 3.33 -2.00 -0.25
N HIS A 85 2.93 -2.75 -1.28
CA HIS A 85 1.71 -2.48 -2.03
C HIS A 85 0.48 -2.62 -1.13
N ALA A 86 0.33 -3.75 -0.41
CA ALA A 86 -0.71 -3.94 0.61
C ALA A 86 -0.59 -2.92 1.74
N GLY A 87 0.62 -2.75 2.27
CA GLY A 87 0.85 -1.90 3.43
C GLY A 87 0.48 -0.44 3.16
N MET A 88 1.04 0.15 2.12
CA MET A 88 0.82 1.57 1.82
C MET A 88 -0.62 1.84 1.36
N SER A 89 -1.21 0.93 0.58
CA SER A 89 -2.62 1.08 0.17
C SER A 89 -3.56 0.99 1.37
N THR A 90 -3.34 0.02 2.25
CA THR A 90 -4.08 -0.13 3.51
C THR A 90 -3.90 1.10 4.40
N MET A 91 -2.68 1.65 4.50
CA MET A 91 -2.43 2.88 5.27
C MET A 91 -3.22 4.08 4.69
N CYS A 92 -3.26 4.22 3.37
CA CYS A 92 -4.06 5.26 2.72
C CYS A 92 -5.54 5.11 3.04
N PHE A 93 -6.10 3.90 2.86
CA PHE A 93 -7.48 3.60 3.24
C PHE A 93 -7.73 3.88 4.72
N PHE A 94 -6.87 3.40 5.61
CA PHE A 94 -7.01 3.59 7.06
C PHE A 94 -7.01 5.07 7.44
N THR A 95 -6.17 5.88 6.79
CA THR A 95 -6.13 7.34 6.99
C THR A 95 -7.45 7.99 6.59
N TRP A 96 -7.96 7.70 5.39
CA TRP A 96 -9.23 8.24 4.92
C TRP A 96 -10.43 7.75 5.73
N TYR A 97 -10.39 6.49 6.18
CA TYR A 97 -11.40 5.93 7.07
C TYR A 97 -11.43 6.66 8.41
N GLN A 98 -10.28 6.83 9.07
CA GLN A 98 -10.20 7.57 10.33
C GLN A 98 -10.61 9.03 10.16
N TYR A 99 -10.25 9.64 9.04
CA TYR A 99 -10.64 11.01 8.73
C TYR A 99 -12.17 11.15 8.56
N TYR A 100 -12.81 10.19 7.90
CA TYR A 100 -14.26 10.08 7.84
C TYR A 100 -14.89 9.90 9.22
N GLN A 101 -14.30 9.08 10.10
CA GLN A 101 -14.85 8.87 11.45
C GLN A 101 -14.89 10.16 12.29
N LEU A 102 -13.96 11.09 12.06
CA LEU A 102 -13.93 12.41 12.70
C LEU A 102 -14.97 13.38 12.11
N HIS A 103 -15.01 13.53 10.77
CA HIS A 103 -15.84 14.56 10.13
C HIS A 103 -17.28 14.11 9.85
N GLN A 104 -17.48 12.81 9.64
CA GLN A 104 -18.77 12.16 9.40
C GLN A 104 -19.60 12.69 8.22
N ASP A 105 -18.97 13.34 7.24
CA ASP A 105 -19.66 13.89 6.07
C ASP A 105 -19.69 12.91 4.88
N SER A 106 -20.58 13.18 3.91
CA SER A 106 -20.77 12.30 2.76
C SER A 106 -19.56 12.25 1.82
N LYS A 107 -18.76 13.33 1.72
CA LYS A 107 -17.59 13.35 0.83
C LYS A 107 -16.49 12.46 1.39
N THR A 108 -16.16 12.61 2.69
CA THR A 108 -15.14 11.77 3.34
C THR A 108 -15.53 10.31 3.36
N ARG A 109 -16.83 9.99 3.57
CA ARG A 109 -17.35 8.62 3.43
C ARG A 109 -17.09 8.05 2.03
N ASN A 110 -17.42 8.81 0.98
CA ASN A 110 -17.23 8.36 -0.40
C ASN A 110 -15.75 8.13 -0.70
N ILE A 111 -14.86 8.99 -0.23
CA ILE A 111 -13.40 8.83 -0.41
C ILE A 111 -12.91 7.58 0.34
N ALA A 112 -13.37 7.34 1.58
CA ALA A 112 -13.02 6.13 2.33
C ALA A 112 -13.47 4.84 1.61
N VAL A 113 -14.68 4.83 1.02
CA VAL A 113 -15.17 3.68 0.22
C VAL A 113 -14.37 3.50 -1.06
N VAL A 114 -14.07 4.57 -1.79
CA VAL A 114 -13.27 4.49 -3.03
C VAL A 114 -11.87 3.98 -2.73
N THR A 115 -11.21 4.50 -1.69
CA THR A 115 -9.87 4.06 -1.29
C THR A 115 -9.86 2.62 -0.78
N PHE A 116 -10.92 2.15 -0.11
CA PHE A 116 -11.09 0.74 0.22
C PHE A 116 -11.13 -0.15 -1.03
N ILE A 117 -11.95 0.20 -2.02
CA ILE A 117 -12.08 -0.55 -3.28
C ILE A 117 -10.75 -0.58 -4.02
N ILE A 118 -10.06 0.56 -4.13
CA ILE A 118 -8.73 0.63 -4.77
C ILE A 118 -7.72 -0.23 -4.01
N THR A 119 -7.71 -0.18 -2.67
CA THR A 119 -6.82 -1.00 -1.83
C THR A 119 -7.04 -2.49 -2.08
N ALA A 120 -8.29 -2.95 -2.04
CA ALA A 120 -8.63 -4.34 -2.35
C ALA A 120 -8.20 -4.72 -3.78
N GLY A 121 -8.43 -3.83 -4.76
CA GLY A 121 -8.01 -4.03 -6.15
C GLY A 121 -6.49 -4.13 -6.31
N VAL A 122 -5.72 -3.30 -5.60
CA VAL A 122 -4.25 -3.36 -5.60
C VAL A 122 -3.76 -4.70 -5.07
N ILE A 123 -4.25 -5.12 -3.89
CA ILE A 123 -3.87 -6.38 -3.24
C ILE A 123 -4.24 -7.58 -4.10
N LEU A 124 -5.45 -7.61 -4.67
CA LEU A 124 -5.85 -8.69 -5.56
C LEU A 124 -5.01 -8.69 -6.84
N SER A 125 -4.68 -7.51 -7.38
CA SER A 125 -3.88 -7.42 -8.60
C SER A 125 -2.49 -8.00 -8.41
N THR A 126 -1.80 -7.69 -7.30
CA THR A 126 -0.45 -8.20 -7.03
C THR A 126 -0.42 -9.72 -6.87
N LEU A 127 -1.48 -10.30 -6.30
CA LEU A 127 -1.65 -11.75 -6.21
C LEU A 127 -1.91 -12.39 -7.57
N PHE A 128 -2.83 -11.85 -8.38
CA PHE A 128 -3.15 -12.42 -9.68
C PHE A 128 -1.99 -12.39 -10.66
N VAL A 129 -1.16 -11.35 -10.61
CA VAL A 129 0.05 -11.27 -11.43
C VAL A 129 1.21 -12.08 -10.84
N LYS A 130 1.04 -12.69 -9.65
CA LYS A 130 2.08 -13.44 -8.91
C LYS A 130 3.30 -12.59 -8.50
N GLN A 131 3.10 -11.31 -8.23
CA GLN A 131 4.15 -10.44 -7.69
C GLN A 131 4.42 -10.73 -6.20
N HIS A 132 3.40 -11.17 -5.47
CA HIS A 132 3.46 -11.44 -4.04
C HIS A 132 2.79 -12.78 -3.69
N TYR A 133 3.24 -13.39 -2.61
CA TYR A 133 2.52 -14.47 -1.93
C TYR A 133 1.39 -13.89 -1.08
N ILE A 134 0.35 -14.69 -0.80
CA ILE A 134 -0.76 -14.28 0.08
C ILE A 134 -0.26 -13.83 1.46
N VAL A 135 0.77 -14.49 1.99
CA VAL A 135 1.37 -14.14 3.29
C VAL A 135 2.02 -12.75 3.28
N ASP A 136 2.57 -12.31 2.14
CA ASP A 136 3.19 -11.00 1.98
C ASP A 136 2.15 -9.89 2.12
N GLU A 137 0.98 -10.09 1.49
CA GLU A 137 -0.15 -9.16 1.53
C GLU A 137 -0.76 -9.08 2.95
N ILE A 138 -0.96 -10.23 3.60
CA ILE A 138 -1.43 -10.28 5.00
C ILE A 138 -0.47 -9.54 5.92
N ALA A 139 0.84 -9.75 5.77
CA ALA A 139 1.84 -9.07 6.57
C ALA A 139 1.87 -7.56 6.30
N GLY A 140 1.69 -7.14 5.05
CA GLY A 140 1.57 -5.72 4.67
C GLY A 140 0.36 -5.04 5.33
N ILE A 141 -0.82 -5.67 5.23
CA ILE A 141 -2.06 -5.20 5.89
C ILE A 141 -1.85 -5.10 7.41
N PHE A 142 -1.28 -6.14 8.01
CA PHE A 142 -1.05 -6.20 9.46
C PHE A 142 -0.08 -5.10 9.91
N LEU A 143 1.02 -4.91 9.18
CA LEU A 143 2.00 -3.85 9.45
C LEU A 143 1.33 -2.47 9.41
N ALA A 144 0.53 -2.20 8.37
CA ALA A 144 -0.18 -0.93 8.23
C ALA A 144 -1.17 -0.70 9.38
N TYR A 145 -1.95 -1.73 9.75
CA TYR A 145 -2.89 -1.64 10.86
C TYR A 145 -2.20 -1.35 12.19
N VAL A 146 -1.14 -2.10 12.52
CA VAL A 146 -0.41 -1.93 13.79
C VAL A 146 0.25 -0.57 13.86
N VAL A 147 1.00 -0.18 12.83
CA VAL A 147 1.71 1.12 12.82
C VAL A 147 0.70 2.26 12.79
N GLY A 148 -0.34 2.18 11.95
CA GLY A 148 -1.36 3.22 11.85
C GLY A 148 -2.09 3.43 13.17
N LYS A 149 -2.51 2.35 13.83
CA LYS A 149 -3.15 2.41 15.14
C LYS A 149 -2.24 3.05 16.18
N LEU A 150 -0.96 2.65 16.23
CA LEU A 150 -0.01 3.19 17.21
C LEU A 150 0.31 4.67 16.98
N VAL A 151 0.51 5.07 15.72
CA VAL A 151 0.92 6.44 15.38
C VAL A 151 -0.26 7.39 15.50
N PHE A 152 -1.43 7.03 14.96
CA PHE A 152 -2.60 7.91 15.01
C PHE A 152 -3.12 8.03 16.44
N HIS A 153 -3.13 6.95 17.23
CA HIS A 153 -3.51 7.02 18.65
C HIS A 153 -2.57 7.89 19.49
N ARG A 154 -1.28 8.01 19.13
CA ARG A 154 -0.36 8.91 19.85
C ARG A 154 -0.41 10.36 19.38
N SER A 155 -1.01 10.62 18.23
CA SER A 155 -1.10 11.95 17.65
C SER A 155 -2.34 12.67 18.16
N SER A 156 -2.16 13.76 18.91
CA SER A 156 -3.27 14.61 19.38
C SER A 156 -4.18 15.06 18.23
N ALA A 157 -3.62 15.35 17.05
CA ALA A 157 -4.36 15.77 15.86
C ALA A 157 -5.44 14.76 15.39
N TRP A 158 -5.31 13.48 15.77
CA TRP A 158 -6.27 12.41 15.45
C TRP A 158 -7.18 12.07 16.64
N GLN A 159 -7.03 12.75 17.77
CA GLN A 159 -7.85 12.58 18.98
C GLN A 159 -8.88 13.70 19.16
N THR A 160 -8.58 14.92 18.69
CA THR A 160 -9.43 16.10 18.92
C THR A 160 -10.57 16.16 17.92
N GLU A 161 -11.74 15.68 18.32
CA GLU A 161 -13.10 16.07 17.91
C GLU A 161 -14.12 15.15 18.63
N GLN A 162 -14.05 15.12 19.97
CA GLN A 162 -15.11 14.60 20.83
C GLN A 162 -15.76 15.74 21.60
#